data_AF-A0A661JUQ4-F1
#
_entry.id   AF-A0A661JUQ4-F1
#
_cell.length_a   1.000
_cell.length_b   1.000
_cell.length_c   1.000
_cell.angle_alpha   90.00
_cell.angle_beta   90.00
_cell.angle_gamma   90.00
#
_symmetry.space_group_name_H-M   'P 1'
#
loop_
_entity.id
_entity.type
_entity.pdbx_description
1 polymer ?
#
loop_
_entity_poly.entity_id
_entity_poly.type
_entity_poly.pdbx_seq_one_letter_code
_entity_poly.pdbx_strand_id
1 'polypeptide(L)'
;MWSDDGQYLFWIDGNRQIIRASIVSGERDRLGRADCLLSFNDNALIIARKDPWRLIRSPINGQQEAVIITLDQIEAIGFGTMIPNSSILSMIVSERQPRKYMRNPWKPTLFVDLKSGKICGRVGEPIIGYYRPSVTSRPSSALNAK
;
A
#
# COMPACT_ATOMS: atom_id res chain seq x y z
N MET A 1 1.06 -13.52 0.04
CA MET A 1 2.18 -12.76 -0.56
C MET A 1 3.45 -13.24 0.11
N TRP A 2 4.49 -13.46 -0.67
CA TRP A 2 5.79 -13.95 -0.18
C TRP A 2 6.91 -13.10 -0.77
N SER A 3 8.06 -13.09 -0.12
CA SER A 3 9.31 -12.46 -0.58
C SER A 3 10.45 -13.44 -0.34
N ASP A 4 11.57 -13.27 -1.03
CA ASP A 4 12.76 -14.09 -0.81
C ASP A 4 14.04 -13.25 -0.80
N ASP A 5 15.11 -13.83 -0.25
CA ASP A 5 16.48 -13.30 -0.30
C ASP A 5 17.45 -14.23 -1.05
N GLY A 6 16.91 -15.21 -1.79
CA GLY A 6 17.66 -16.29 -2.44
C GLY A 6 18.07 -17.47 -1.55
N GLN A 7 18.03 -17.33 -0.22
CA GLN A 7 18.30 -18.43 0.74
C GLN A 7 17.04 -18.86 1.50
N TYR A 8 16.16 -17.90 1.76
CA TYR A 8 14.96 -18.04 2.56
C TYR A 8 13.76 -17.47 1.83
N LEU A 9 12.62 -18.12 2.06
CA LEU A 9 11.28 -17.62 1.72
C LEU A 9 10.63 -17.01 2.96
N PHE A 10 9.98 -15.88 2.77
CA PHE A 10 9.27 -15.13 3.80
C PHE A 10 7.81 -14.99 3.42
N TRP A 11 6.90 -15.23 4.35
CA TRP A 11 5.48 -14.94 4.17
C TRP A 11 4.80 -14.63 5.49
N ILE A 12 3.57 -14.15 5.41
CA ILE A 12 2.71 -13.96 6.59
C ILE A 12 1.67 -15.07 6.62
N ASP A 13 1.56 -15.75 7.77
CA ASP A 13 0.54 -16.77 8.00
C ASP A 13 -0.83 -16.19 8.40
N GLY A 14 -1.83 -17.04 8.59
CA GLY A 14 -3.18 -16.63 9.00
C GLY A 14 -3.26 -15.92 10.37
N ASN A 15 -2.22 -16.05 11.20
CA ASN A 15 -2.12 -15.42 12.52
C ASN A 15 -1.28 -14.14 12.51
N ARG A 16 -0.95 -13.62 11.32
CA ARG A 16 -0.11 -12.44 11.10
C ARG A 16 1.33 -12.63 11.58
N GLN A 17 1.82 -13.87 11.61
CA GLN A 17 3.22 -14.18 11.93
C GLN A 17 4.04 -14.19 10.65
N ILE A 18 5.21 -13.55 10.71
CA ILE A 18 6.22 -13.63 9.66
C ILE A 18 6.91 -14.98 9.80
N ILE A 19 6.70 -15.85 8.83
CA ILE A 19 7.37 -17.13 8.72
C ILE A 19 8.58 -16.96 7.81
N ARG A 20 9.72 -17.48 8.25
CA ARG A 20 10.91 -17.67 7.43
C ARG A 20 11.08 -19.17 7.20
N ALA A 21 11.37 -19.57 5.97
CA ALA A 21 11.70 -20.95 5.65
C ALA A 21 12.96 -21.04 4.79
N SER A 22 13.87 -21.95 5.13
CA SER A 22 15.01 -22.25 4.26
C SER A 22 14.52 -22.84 2.95
N ILE A 23 15.03 -22.34 1.83
CA ILE A 23 14.75 -22.89 0.50
C ILE A 23 15.37 -24.29 0.35
N VAL A 24 16.51 -24.53 1.01
CA VAL A 24 17.27 -25.79 0.88
C VAL A 24 16.76 -26.85 1.84
N SER A 25 16.65 -26.54 3.14
CA SER A 25 16.26 -27.54 4.15
C SER A 25 14.75 -27.63 4.37
N GLY A 26 13.99 -26.60 3.99
CA GLY A 26 12.56 -26.50 4.27
C GLY A 26 12.22 -26.22 5.73
N GLU A 27 13.22 -26.15 6.62
CA GLU A 27 13.06 -25.80 8.03
C GLU A 27 12.48 -24.39 8.16
N ARG A 28 11.68 -24.19 9.21
CA ARG A 28 10.89 -22.96 9.38
C ARG A 28 11.03 -22.40 10.78
N ASP A 29 11.05 -21.08 10.85
CA ASP A 29 11.00 -20.34 12.10
C ASP A 29 10.14 -19.07 11.97
N ARG A 30 9.98 -18.36 13.09
CA ARG A 30 9.10 -17.19 13.20
C ARG A 30 9.91 -15.97 13.58
N LEU A 31 9.77 -14.89 12.82
CA LEU A 31 10.56 -13.66 13.00
C LEU A 31 9.81 -12.57 13.78
N GLY A 32 8.48 -12.59 13.77
CA GLY A 32 7.67 -11.56 14.41
C GLY A 32 6.28 -11.45 13.79
N ARG A 33 5.64 -10.29 13.95
CA ARG A 33 4.29 -10.04 13.44
C ARG A 33 4.26 -8.88 12.45
N ALA A 34 3.42 -9.02 11.42
CA ALA A 34 3.13 -7.97 10.45
C ALA A 34 1.74 -8.15 9.85
N ASP A 35 1.13 -7.05 9.39
CA ASP A 35 -0.13 -7.09 8.64
C ASP A 35 0.12 -7.29 7.14
N CYS A 36 1.23 -6.75 6.62
CA CYS A 36 1.67 -6.96 5.23
C CYS A 36 3.17 -7.16 5.16
N LEU A 37 3.60 -8.06 4.26
CA LEU A 37 4.99 -8.26 3.87
C LEU A 37 5.11 -7.72 2.45
N LEU A 38 5.95 -6.70 2.24
CA LEU A 38 5.98 -5.96 0.99
C LEU A 38 7.20 -6.32 0.15
N SER A 39 8.38 -6.41 0.75
CA SER A 39 9.60 -6.79 0.04
C SER A 39 10.72 -7.17 1.00
N PHE A 40 11.81 -7.67 0.45
CA PHE A 40 13.09 -7.83 1.11
C PHE A 40 14.11 -6.89 0.45
N ASN A 41 14.81 -6.09 1.26
CA ASN A 41 15.82 -5.15 0.79
C ASN A 41 16.88 -4.91 1.87
N ASP A 42 18.15 -4.83 1.48
CA ASP A 42 19.29 -4.53 2.37
C ASP A 42 19.31 -5.39 3.66
N ASN A 43 19.12 -6.71 3.53
CA ASN A 43 19.07 -7.64 4.66
C ASN A 43 17.95 -7.38 5.69
N ALA A 44 16.89 -6.70 5.26
CA ALA A 44 15.72 -6.41 6.07
C ALA A 44 14.43 -6.69 5.30
N LEU A 45 13.42 -7.13 6.02
CA LEU A 45 12.05 -7.19 5.52
C LEU A 45 11.44 -5.80 5.59
N ILE A 46 10.78 -5.39 4.52
CA ILE A 46 9.94 -4.21 4.47
C ILE A 46 8.51 -4.67 4.74
N ILE A 47 8.03 -4.35 5.94
CA ILE A 47 6.73 -4.79 6.44
C ILE A 47 5.83 -3.60 6.73
N ALA A 48 4.52 -3.84 6.77
CA ALA A 48 3.56 -2.89 7.28
C ALA A 48 2.81 -3.44 8.50
N ARG A 49 2.57 -2.58 9.48
CA ARG A 49 1.69 -2.86 10.62
C ARG A 49 0.58 -1.83 10.69
N LYS A 50 -0.62 -2.27 11.01
CA LYS A 50 -1.81 -1.43 11.15
C LYS A 50 -1.87 -0.78 12.55
N ASP A 51 -2.69 0.28 12.65
CA ASP A 51 -3.04 1.05 13.85
C ASP A 51 -1.94 1.98 14.44
N PRO A 52 -1.58 3.09 13.75
CA PRO A 52 -1.86 3.42 12.35
C PRO A 52 -0.98 2.60 11.40
N TRP A 53 -1.21 2.69 10.08
CA TRP A 53 -0.32 2.05 9.11
C TRP A 53 1.10 2.62 9.21
N ARG A 54 2.05 1.76 9.58
CA ARG A 54 3.47 2.10 9.64
C ARG A 54 4.23 1.18 8.72
N LEU A 55 5.05 1.78 7.85
CA LEU A 55 6.05 1.05 7.10
C LEU A 55 7.29 0.90 7.97
N ILE A 56 7.77 -0.33 8.13
CA ILE A 56 8.82 -0.68 9.07
C ILE A 56 9.91 -1.44 8.32
N ARG A 57 11.16 -1.07 8.58
CA ARG A 57 12.34 -1.87 8.24
C ARG A 57 12.58 -2.85 9.39
N SER A 58 12.44 -4.14 9.12
CA SER A 58 12.58 -5.23 10.09
C SER A 58 13.81 -6.08 9.75
N PRO A 59 14.95 -5.86 10.43
CA PRO A 59 16.17 -6.61 10.18
C PRO A 59 16.01 -8.10 10.52
N ILE A 60 16.57 -8.99 9.69
CA ILE A 60 16.47 -10.45 9.92
C ILE A 60 17.42 -10.94 11.01
N ASN A 61 18.47 -10.17 11.30
CA ASN A 61 19.50 -10.49 12.29
C ASN A 61 19.10 -10.16 13.74
N GLY A 62 17.82 -9.86 14.00
CA GLY A 62 17.33 -9.54 15.35
C GLY A 62 17.70 -8.13 15.85
N GLN A 63 18.25 -7.26 14.99
CA GLN A 63 18.41 -5.86 15.30
C GLN A 63 17.05 -5.16 15.47
N GLN A 64 17.07 -4.02 16.17
CA GLN A 64 15.86 -3.24 16.42
C GLN A 64 15.22 -2.76 15.11
N GLU A 65 13.91 -2.90 15.03
CA GLU A 65 13.14 -2.41 13.90
C GLU A 65 13.09 -0.88 13.87
N ALA A 66 13.03 -0.32 12.66
CA ALA A 66 12.94 1.12 12.45
C ALA A 66 11.69 1.48 11.65
N VAL A 67 10.91 2.45 12.13
CA VAL A 67 9.78 3.00 11.37
C VAL A 67 10.34 3.88 10.25
N ILE A 68 9.94 3.59 9.02
CA ILE A 68 10.31 4.35 7.81
C ILE A 68 9.36 5.54 7.64
N ILE A 69 8.06 5.27 7.67
CA ILE A 69 7.00 6.29 7.53
C ILE A 69 5.72 5.81 8.22
N THR A 70 4.93 6.76 8.73
CA THR A 70 3.56 6.53 9.19
C THR A 70 2.56 7.10 8.18
N LEU A 71 1.52 6.34 7.86
CA LEU A 71 0.57 6.60 6.77
C LEU A 71 -0.87 6.69 7.31
N ASP A 72 -1.23 7.85 7.88
CA ASP A 72 -2.48 8.01 8.65
C ASP A 72 -3.76 8.04 7.82
N GLN A 73 -3.67 8.32 6.52
CA GLN A 73 -4.83 8.43 5.62
C GLN A 73 -5.15 7.14 4.85
N ILE A 74 -4.39 6.07 5.13
CA ILE A 74 -4.52 4.79 4.47
C ILE A 74 -5.48 3.90 5.26
N GLU A 75 -6.43 3.27 4.57
CA GLU A 75 -7.34 2.29 5.14
C GLU A 75 -6.74 0.88 5.07
N ALA A 76 -6.12 0.54 3.95
CA ALA A 76 -5.49 -0.75 3.72
C ALA A 76 -4.25 -0.62 2.84
N ILE A 77 -3.28 -1.51 3.05
CA ILE A 77 -2.15 -1.72 2.15
C ILE A 77 -2.38 -3.07 1.45
N GLY A 78 -2.27 -3.06 0.13
CA GLY A 78 -2.39 -4.26 -0.70
C GLY A 78 -1.03 -4.91 -0.91
N PHE A 79 -0.45 -4.64 -2.08
CA PHE A 79 0.83 -5.20 -2.53
C PHE A 79 1.90 -4.12 -2.61
N GLY A 80 3.15 -4.49 -2.34
CA GLY A 80 4.31 -3.64 -2.53
C GLY A 80 5.39 -4.36 -3.33
N THR A 81 6.20 -3.61 -4.06
CA THR A 81 7.40 -4.12 -4.72
C THR A 81 8.48 -3.04 -4.77
N MET A 82 9.73 -3.46 -4.67
CA MET A 82 10.86 -2.57 -4.85
C MET A 82 11.04 -2.23 -6.33
N ILE A 83 11.27 -0.95 -6.63
CA ILE A 83 11.74 -0.56 -7.95
C ILE A 83 13.18 -1.08 -8.10
N PRO A 84 13.50 -1.78 -9.20
CA PRO A 84 14.85 -2.29 -9.44
C PRO A 84 15.92 -1.20 -9.33
N ASN A 85 17.06 -1.53 -8.71
CA ASN A 85 18.20 -0.63 -8.54
C ASN A 85 17.87 0.72 -7.88
N SER A 86 16.89 0.73 -6.97
CA SER A 86 16.38 1.95 -6.32
C SER A 86 16.03 1.71 -4.86
N SER A 87 15.99 2.78 -4.05
CA SER A 87 15.43 2.74 -2.69
C SER A 87 13.91 2.95 -2.66
N ILE A 88 13.27 3.04 -3.82
CA ILE A 88 11.83 3.30 -3.91
C ILE A 88 11.03 2.00 -3.79
N LEU A 89 10.11 1.96 -2.83
CA LEU A 89 9.04 1.00 -2.73
C LEU A 89 7.79 1.55 -3.43
N SER A 90 7.27 0.81 -4.41
CA SER A 90 5.96 1.04 -5.01
C SER A 90 4.94 0.19 -4.26
N MET A 91 3.82 0.78 -3.82
CA MET A 91 2.78 0.04 -3.11
C MET A 91 1.37 0.48 -3.50
N ILE A 92 0.49 -0.49 -3.71
CA ILE A 92 -0.93 -0.27 -3.92
C ILE A 92 -1.58 -0.14 -2.55
N VAL A 93 -2.25 0.98 -2.32
CA VAL A 93 -2.96 1.27 -1.07
C VAL A 93 -4.44 1.50 -1.35
N SER A 94 -5.27 1.42 -0.32
CA SER A 94 -6.63 1.93 -0.32
C SER A 94 -6.69 3.09 0.66
N GLU A 95 -7.15 4.25 0.22
CA GLU A 95 -7.25 5.42 1.10
C GLU A 95 -8.64 5.57 1.68
N ARG A 96 -8.69 6.16 2.87
CA ARG A 96 -9.95 6.43 3.55
C ARG A 96 -10.70 7.54 2.79
N GLN A 97 -11.76 7.18 2.06
CA GLN A 97 -12.56 8.16 1.33
C GLN A 97 -13.55 8.92 2.24
N PRO A 98 -13.84 10.19 1.95
CA PRO A 98 -15.03 10.85 2.48
C PRO A 98 -16.29 10.09 2.04
N ARG A 99 -17.27 9.93 2.94
CA ARG A 99 -18.52 9.13 2.72
C ARG A 99 -19.25 9.42 1.40
N LYS A 100 -19.07 10.60 0.82
CA LYS A 100 -19.69 11.04 -0.44
C LYS A 100 -19.18 10.28 -1.70
N TYR A 101 -18.04 9.58 -1.61
CA TYR A 101 -17.35 9.02 -2.79
C TYR A 101 -17.26 7.48 -2.82
N MET A 102 -17.85 6.78 -1.84
CA MET A 102 -17.73 5.33 -1.59
C MET A 102 -18.22 4.39 -2.71
N ARG A 103 -18.63 4.88 -3.89
CA ARG A 103 -19.11 4.03 -4.99
C ARG A 103 -17.99 3.38 -5.81
N ASN A 104 -16.76 3.88 -5.75
CA ASN A 104 -15.60 3.24 -6.37
C ASN A 104 -14.42 3.20 -5.37
N PRO A 105 -13.92 2.01 -4.98
CA PRO A 105 -12.76 1.91 -4.11
C PRO A 105 -11.54 2.46 -4.84
N TRP A 106 -10.96 3.54 -4.31
CA TRP A 106 -9.78 4.18 -4.87
C TRP A 106 -8.53 3.47 -4.38
N LYS A 107 -7.77 2.92 -5.34
CA LYS A 107 -6.57 2.14 -5.07
C LYS A 107 -5.35 2.79 -5.72
N PRO A 108 -4.83 3.91 -5.18
CA PRO A 108 -3.65 4.55 -5.74
C PRO A 108 -2.41 3.69 -5.49
N THR A 109 -1.40 3.91 -6.33
CA THR A 109 -0.04 3.45 -6.10
C THR A 109 0.77 4.57 -5.50
N LEU A 110 1.34 4.35 -4.32
CA LEU A 110 2.28 5.26 -3.66
C LEU A 110 3.71 4.80 -3.90
N PHE A 111 4.60 5.77 -4.09
CA PHE A 111 6.03 5.54 -4.19
C PHE A 111 6.69 6.15 -2.95
N VAL A 112 7.35 5.33 -2.14
CA VAL A 112 8.03 5.74 -0.91
C VAL A 112 9.51 5.46 -1.02
N ASP A 113 10.32 6.48 -0.75
CA ASP A 113 11.76 6.32 -0.60
C ASP A 113 12.08 5.75 0.78
N LEU A 114 12.59 4.52 0.80
CA LEU A 114 12.93 3.81 2.04
C LEU A 114 14.14 4.36 2.79
N LYS A 115 14.92 5.27 2.17
CA LYS A 115 16.04 5.95 2.83
C LYS A 115 15.59 7.20 3.57
N SER A 116 14.83 8.06 2.91
CA SER A 116 14.35 9.32 3.50
C SER A 116 13.03 9.20 4.25
N GLY A 117 12.27 8.12 4.06
CA GLY A 117 10.95 7.95 4.65
C GLY A 117 9.90 8.89 4.06
N LYS A 118 10.12 9.39 2.83
CA LYS A 118 9.20 10.33 2.16
C LYS A 118 8.42 9.66 1.03
N ILE A 119 7.18 10.09 0.84
CA ILE A 119 6.42 9.80 -0.37
C ILE A 119 7.00 10.65 -1.50
N CYS A 120 7.54 10.00 -2.53
CA CYS A 120 8.18 10.65 -3.68
C CYS A 120 7.31 10.65 -4.95
N GLY A 121 6.17 9.95 -4.91
CA GLY A 121 5.27 9.89 -6.05
C GLY A 121 3.94 9.23 -5.72
N ARG A 122 2.97 9.47 -6.59
CA ARG A 122 1.61 8.95 -6.48
C ARG A 122 1.01 8.79 -7.88
N VAL A 123 0.44 7.62 -8.17
CA VAL A 123 -0.26 7.34 -9.44
C VAL A 123 -1.63 6.76 -9.16
N GLY A 124 -2.62 7.16 -9.96
CA GLY A 124 -4.04 6.84 -9.76
C GLY A 124 -4.79 8.07 -9.26
N GLU A 125 -5.36 8.84 -10.19
CA GLU A 125 -6.22 9.97 -9.86
C GLU A 125 -7.54 9.51 -9.25
N PRO A 126 -8.21 10.35 -8.44
CA PRO A 126 -9.65 10.23 -8.32
C PRO A 126 -10.23 10.48 -9.71
N ILE A 127 -10.90 9.49 -10.30
CA ILE A 127 -11.80 9.74 -11.44
C ILE A 127 -12.97 10.56 -10.89
N ILE A 128 -12.76 11.85 -10.67
CA ILE A 128 -13.83 12.83 -10.62
C ILE A 128 -14.23 12.99 -12.08
N GLY A 129 -15.04 12.07 -12.57
CA GLY A 129 -15.90 12.38 -13.70
C GLY A 129 -16.66 13.62 -13.27
N TYR A 130 -16.30 14.77 -13.83
CA TYR A 130 -17.14 15.95 -13.83
C TYR A 130 -18.43 15.57 -14.56
N TYR A 131 -19.35 14.89 -13.86
CA TYR A 131 -20.74 14.90 -14.25
C TYR A 131 -21.26 16.28 -13.85
N ARG A 132 -20.87 17.30 -14.64
CA ARG A 132 -21.79 18.42 -14.84
C ARG A 132 -22.95 17.79 -15.60
N PRO A 133 -24.18 17.77 -15.07
CA PRO A 133 -25.32 17.74 -15.96
C PRO A 133 -25.23 19.04 -16.75
N SER A 134 -24.66 18.99 -17.94
CA SER A 134 -24.74 20.09 -18.88
C SER A 134 -26.22 20.20 -19.24
N VAL A 135 -26.85 21.19 -18.61
CA VAL A 135 -27.95 21.97 -19.17
C VAL A 135 -29.25 21.17 -19.39
N THR A 136 -30.15 21.27 -18.41
CA THR A 136 -31.58 21.26 -18.69
C THR A 136 -31.92 22.46 -19.57
N SER A 137 -31.73 22.35 -20.88
CA SER A 137 -32.56 23.12 -21.81
C SER A 137 -33.86 22.35 -21.96
N ARG A 138 -34.76 22.50 -20.97
CA ARG A 138 -36.18 22.37 -21.27
C ARG A 138 -36.45 23.38 -22.39
N PRO A 139 -37.02 23.00 -23.53
CA PRO A 139 -37.71 23.98 -24.36
C PRO A 139 -38.75 24.62 -23.45
N SER A 140 -38.66 25.93 -23.24
CA SER A 140 -39.71 26.68 -22.58
C SER A 140 -40.95 26.61 -23.46
N SER A 141 -41.84 25.66 -23.18
CA SER A 141 -43.24 25.78 -23.53
C SER A 141 -43.85 26.86 -22.64
N ALA A 142 -43.79 28.10 -23.12
CA ALA A 142 -44.69 29.19 -22.77
C ALA A 142 -45.08 29.84 -24.11
N LEU A 143 -46.19 29.43 -24.74
CA LEU A 143 -47.52 30.01 -24.59
C LEU A 143 -47.54 31.55 -24.70
N ASN A 144 -47.96 32.01 -25.89
CA ASN A 144 -48.79 33.18 -26.24
C ASN A 144 -48.52 34.54 -25.56
N ALA A 145 -48.24 35.57 -26.39
CA ALA A 145 -49.09 36.78 -26.52
C ALA A 145 -48.45 37.87 -27.41
N LYS A 146 -48.88 37.98 -28.67
CA LYS A 146 -49.56 39.15 -29.28
C LYS A 146 -49.68 38.98 -30.79
#